data_AF-A0A377CDY9-F1
#
_entry.id   AF-A0A377CDY9-F1
#
_cell.length_a   1.000
_cell.length_b   1.000
_cell.length_c   1.000
_cell.angle_alpha   90.00
_cell.angle_beta   90.00
_cell.angle_gamma   90.00
#
_symmetry.space_group_name_H-M   'P 1'
#
loop_
_entity.id
_entity.type
_entity.pdbx_description
1 polymer ?
#
loop_
_entity_poly.entity_id
_entity_poly.type
_entity_poly.pdbx_seq_one_letter_code
_entity_poly.pdbx_strand_id
1 'polypeptide(L)'
;MIMFHIAAINNAIIGRDTLIASKVFISDHNHGIFSKSDIHSSPTIIPSSRSLESAPVYIEERVWIGENVTILPGACIGNGVVIGANSVVRGEILNNVI
;
A
#
# COMPACT_ATOMS: atom_id res chain seq x y z
N MET A 1 -9.68 2.20 -20.37
CA MET A 1 -8.27 1.93 -20.02
C MET A 1 -8.23 1.61 -18.53
N ILE A 2 -7.72 0.44 -18.14
CA ILE A 2 -7.51 0.10 -16.72
C ILE A 2 -6.33 0.96 -16.25
N MET A 3 -6.55 1.84 -15.28
CA MET A 3 -5.51 2.68 -14.70
C MET A 3 -5.43 2.39 -13.20
N PHE A 4 -4.23 2.12 -12.72
CA PHE A 4 -3.89 2.09 -11.31
C PHE A 4 -2.69 3.01 -11.08
N HIS A 5 -2.48 3.45 -9.84
CA HIS A 5 -1.48 4.44 -9.47
C HIS A 5 -0.55 3.86 -8.41
N ILE A 6 0.76 3.88 -8.68
CA ILE A 6 1.80 3.58 -7.70
C ILE A 6 2.55 4.87 -7.37
N ALA A 7 2.63 5.21 -6.08
CA ALA A 7 3.49 6.26 -5.55
C ALA A 7 4.56 5.62 -4.65
N ALA A 8 5.74 5.39 -5.21
CA ALA A 8 6.86 4.74 -4.53
C ALA A 8 8.09 5.66 -4.45
N ILE A 9 8.69 5.81 -3.27
CA ILE A 9 9.98 6.49 -3.09
C ILE A 9 11.12 5.52 -2.73
N ASN A 10 10.79 4.33 -2.23
CA ASN A 10 11.72 3.23 -1.95
C ASN A 10 11.35 2.00 -2.77
N ASN A 11 10.34 1.22 -2.35
CA ASN A 11 10.01 -0.06 -2.96
C ASN A 11 8.52 -0.41 -2.82
N ALA A 12 7.90 -0.75 -3.97
CA ALA A 12 6.67 -1.52 -4.07
C ALA A 12 6.97 -2.76 -4.91
N ILE A 13 6.91 -3.95 -4.29
CA ILE A 13 7.30 -5.21 -4.89
C ILE A 13 6.04 -6.01 -5.18
N ILE A 14 5.84 -6.36 -6.46
CA ILE A 14 4.64 -7.07 -6.93
C ILE A 14 5.07 -8.40 -7.53
N GLY A 15 4.59 -9.48 -6.91
CA GLY A 15 4.87 -10.85 -7.29
C GLY A 15 4.21 -11.23 -8.62
N ARG A 16 4.71 -12.33 -9.18
CA ARG A 16 4.23 -12.89 -10.45
C ARG A 16 2.75 -13.27 -10.36
N ASP A 17 2.10 -13.26 -11.51
CA ASP A 17 0.69 -13.68 -11.66
C ASP A 17 -0.31 -12.88 -10.81
N THR A 18 0.04 -11.65 -10.42
CA THR A 18 -0.85 -10.72 -9.70
C THR A 18 -1.78 -10.00 -10.67
N LEU A 19 -3.08 -10.01 -10.39
CA LEU A 19 -4.10 -9.28 -11.15
C LEU A 19 -4.56 -8.04 -10.38
N ILE A 20 -4.41 -6.86 -10.99
CA ILE A 20 -4.77 -5.57 -10.38
C ILE A 20 -5.90 -4.92 -11.18
N ALA A 21 -7.02 -4.65 -10.52
CA ALA A 21 -8.16 -3.97 -11.13
C ALA A 21 -7.94 -2.45 -11.28
N SER A 22 -8.94 -1.76 -11.82
CA SER A 22 -8.89 -0.30 -12.01
C SER A 22 -8.92 0.45 -10.68
N LYS A 23 -8.45 1.70 -10.69
CA LYS A 23 -8.50 2.65 -9.56
C LYS A 23 -7.77 2.16 -8.29
N VAL A 24 -6.91 1.16 -8.42
CA VAL A 24 -6.07 0.74 -7.29
C VAL A 24 -5.01 1.80 -7.05
N PHE A 25 -4.82 2.17 -5.78
CA PHE A 25 -3.74 3.03 -5.34
C PHE A 25 -2.79 2.24 -4.44
N ILE A 26 -1.49 2.31 -4.72
CA ILE A 26 -0.44 1.66 -3.94
C ILE A 26 0.58 2.73 -3.55
N SER A 27 0.89 2.85 -2.27
CA SER A 27 1.96 3.74 -1.82
C SER A 27 2.84 3.14 -0.75
N ASP A 28 4.13 3.40 -0.85
CA ASP A 28 5.13 3.00 0.14
C ASP A 28 5.52 4.15 1.09
N HIS A 29 4.88 5.33 1.01
CA HIS A 29 5.23 6.48 1.85
C HIS A 29 4.05 7.36 2.25
N ASN A 30 4.28 8.16 3.29
CA ASN A 30 3.39 9.20 3.76
C ASN A 30 4.10 10.55 3.80
N HIS A 31 3.32 11.63 3.63
CA HIS A 31 3.75 12.99 3.92
C HIS A 31 3.66 13.28 5.42
N GLY A 32 4.64 12.78 6.16
CA GLY A 32 4.75 12.87 7.61
C GLY A 32 4.99 11.52 8.27
N ILE A 33 5.55 11.58 9.46
CA ILE A 33 5.85 10.44 10.32
C ILE A 33 4.64 10.18 11.23
N PHE A 34 3.98 9.05 11.03
CA PHE A 34 2.77 8.65 11.78
C PHE A 34 2.85 7.21 12.31
N SER A 35 3.99 6.54 12.13
CA SER A 35 4.28 5.26 12.78
C SER A 35 4.32 5.39 14.32
N LYS A 36 4.27 4.27 15.05
CA LYS A 36 4.27 4.21 16.53
C LYS A 36 5.62 4.62 17.17
N SER A 37 6.32 5.60 16.61
CA SER A 37 7.55 6.15 17.18
C SER A 37 7.21 7.34 18.09
N ASP A 38 8.09 7.68 19.02
CA ASP A 38 7.95 8.88 19.88
C ASP A 38 8.03 10.21 19.07
N ILE A 39 8.28 10.13 17.76
CA ILE A 39 8.42 11.27 16.85
C ILE A 39 7.26 11.28 15.87
N HIS A 40 6.35 12.23 16.01
CA HIS A 40 5.23 12.43 15.10
C HIS A 40 5.34 13.78 14.37
N SER A 41 5.01 13.78 13.07
CA SER A 41 4.85 15.02 12.33
C SER A 41 3.63 15.79 12.83
N SER A 42 3.81 17.06 13.17
CA SER A 42 2.69 17.92 13.59
C SER A 42 1.69 18.11 12.45
N PRO A 43 0.37 18.00 12.71
CA PRO A 43 -0.66 18.28 11.71
C PRO A 43 -0.68 19.75 11.27
N THR A 44 -0.07 20.67 12.03
CA THR A 44 0.04 22.10 11.69
C THR A 44 1.11 22.40 10.65
N ILE A 45 2.04 21.48 10.39
CA ILE A 45 3.02 21.62 9.32
C ILE A 45 2.32 21.37 7.98
N ILE A 46 2.60 22.23 7.00
CA ILE A 46 2.09 22.12 5.62
C ILE A 46 2.41 20.70 5.09
N PRO A 47 1.43 19.94 4.55
CA PRO A 47 1.64 18.55 4.14
C PRO A 47 2.84 18.34 3.21
N SER A 48 3.03 19.22 2.22
CA SER A 48 4.16 19.14 1.28
C SER A 48 5.54 19.43 1.91
N SER A 49 5.57 20.03 3.09
CA SER A 49 6.79 20.34 3.84
C SER A 49 7.11 19.29 4.92
N ARG A 50 6.26 18.28 5.10
CA ARG A 50 6.51 17.19 6.05
C ARG A 50 7.53 16.22 5.46
N SER A 51 8.43 15.72 6.31
CA SER A 51 9.36 14.65 5.94
C SER A 51 8.58 13.43 5.45
N LEU A 52 9.10 12.78 4.40
CA LEU A 52 8.51 11.54 3.91
C LEU A 52 8.93 10.38 4.81
N GLU A 53 7.95 9.62 5.29
CA GLU A 53 8.16 8.34 5.98
C GLU A 53 7.80 7.23 5.01
N SER A 54 8.71 6.28 4.79
CA SER A 54 8.47 5.14 3.91
C SER A 54 8.51 3.82 4.65
N ALA A 55 7.60 2.93 4.26
CA ALA A 55 7.55 1.54 4.63
C ALA A 55 7.25 0.71 3.37
N PRO A 56 8.13 -0.23 2.97
CA PRO A 56 7.96 -0.99 1.74
C PRO A 56 6.63 -1.72 1.66
N VAL A 57 6.10 -1.85 0.44
CA VAL A 57 4.92 -2.66 0.16
C VAL A 57 5.36 -3.96 -0.50
N TYR A 58 4.92 -5.09 0.04
CA TYR A 58 5.14 -6.42 -0.51
C TYR A 58 3.80 -7.04 -0.91
N ILE A 59 3.68 -7.39 -2.18
CA ILE A 59 2.56 -8.15 -2.73
C ILE A 59 3.16 -9.42 -3.31
N GLU A 60 2.85 -10.56 -2.70
CA GLU A 60 3.40 -11.86 -3.11
C GLU A 60 2.73 -12.37 -4.42
N GLU A 61 2.95 -13.64 -4.77
CA GLU A 61 2.48 -14.19 -6.04
C GLU A 61 0.99 -14.55 -6.04
N ARG A 62 0.36 -14.53 -7.23
CA ARG A 62 -1.03 -14.96 -7.47
C ARG A 62 -2.08 -14.18 -6.66
N VAL A 63 -1.83 -12.90 -6.40
CA VAL A 63 -2.77 -12.03 -5.67
C VAL A 63 -3.80 -11.44 -6.63
N TRP A 64 -5.06 -11.34 -6.21
CA TRP A 64 -6.09 -10.57 -6.91
C TRP A 64 -6.47 -9.33 -6.11
N ILE A 65 -6.28 -8.15 -6.70
CA ILE A 65 -6.61 -6.86 -6.08
C ILE A 65 -7.85 -6.28 -6.76
N GLY A 66 -8.96 -6.20 -6.01
CA GLY A 66 -10.24 -5.65 -6.46
C GLY A 66 -10.20 -4.17 -6.82
N GLU A 67 -11.24 -3.70 -7.52
CA GLU A 67 -11.31 -2.30 -7.97
C GLU A 67 -11.30 -1.32 -6.78
N ASN A 68 -10.64 -0.18 -6.94
CA ASN A 68 -10.62 0.90 -5.95
C ASN A 68 -10.01 0.53 -4.59
N VAL A 69 -9.16 -0.50 -4.55
CA VAL A 69 -8.37 -0.84 -3.36
C VAL A 69 -7.28 0.19 -3.12
N THR A 70 -7.07 0.57 -1.87
CA THR A 70 -5.91 1.38 -1.44
C THR A 70 -4.97 0.53 -0.61
N ILE A 71 -3.73 0.38 -1.05
CA ILE A 71 -2.65 -0.34 -0.36
C ILE A 71 -1.71 0.70 0.26
N LEU A 72 -1.65 0.70 1.60
CA LEU A 72 -0.92 1.68 2.39
C LEU A 72 0.52 1.26 2.68
N PRO A 73 1.39 2.21 3.09
CA PRO A 73 2.79 1.92 3.40
C PRO A 73 2.93 0.80 4.43
N GLY A 74 3.86 -0.12 4.19
CA GLY A 74 4.13 -1.26 5.07
C GLY A 74 3.15 -2.42 4.94
N ALA A 75 2.30 -2.45 3.91
CA ALA A 75 1.44 -3.59 3.64
C ALA A 75 2.25 -4.80 3.12
N CYS A 76 2.00 -5.97 3.69
CA CYS A 76 2.53 -7.26 3.26
C CYS A 76 1.36 -8.19 2.94
N ILE A 77 1.15 -8.49 1.66
CA ILE A 77 0.04 -9.30 1.16
C ILE A 77 0.58 -10.67 0.73
N GLY A 78 0.18 -11.72 1.44
CA GLY A 78 0.61 -13.09 1.20
C GLY A 78 0.19 -13.68 -0.15
N ASN A 79 0.75 -14.84 -0.44
CA ASN A 79 0.50 -15.57 -1.69
C ASN A 79 -0.97 -15.98 -1.82
N GLY A 80 -1.53 -15.86 -3.02
CA GLY A 80 -2.88 -16.33 -3.32
C GLY A 80 -4.01 -15.55 -2.64
N VAL A 81 -3.73 -14.35 -2.13
CA VAL A 81 -4.72 -13.50 -1.44
C VAL A 81 -5.66 -12.82 -2.45
N VAL A 82 -6.91 -12.67 -2.06
CA VAL A 82 -7.90 -11.84 -2.78
C VAL A 82 -8.25 -10.64 -1.93
N ILE A 83 -8.05 -9.42 -2.42
CA ILE A 83 -8.49 -8.20 -1.75
C ILE A 83 -9.81 -7.74 -2.36
N GLY A 84 -10.86 -7.70 -1.56
CA GLY A 84 -12.17 -7.20 -1.97
C GLY A 84 -12.13 -5.72 -2.43
N ALA A 85 -13.00 -5.37 -3.38
CA ALA A 85 -13.09 -4.00 -3.91
C ALA A 85 -13.37 -2.96 -2.80
N ASN A 86 -12.84 -1.75 -2.96
CA ASN A 86 -12.92 -0.63 -2.00
C ASN A 86 -12.23 -0.87 -0.64
N SER A 87 -11.41 -1.92 -0.51
CA SER A 87 -10.66 -2.15 0.74
C SER A 87 -9.52 -1.15 0.94
N VAL A 88 -9.22 -0.85 2.20
CA VAL A 88 -7.99 -0.15 2.62
C VAL A 88 -7.09 -1.16 3.32
N VAL A 89 -5.97 -1.49 2.71
CA VAL A 89 -5.05 -2.54 3.15
C VAL A 89 -3.86 -1.94 3.87
N ARG A 90 -3.59 -2.42 5.09
CA ARG A 90 -2.44 -2.08 5.91
C ARG A 90 -1.99 -3.29 6.72
N GLY A 91 -0.69 -3.39 6.97
CA GLY A 91 -0.12 -4.47 7.78
C GLY A 91 -0.04 -5.79 7.01
N GLU A 92 -0.07 -6.91 7.73
CA GLU A 92 0.12 -8.24 7.16
C GLU A 92 -1.21 -8.95 6.87
N ILE A 93 -1.33 -9.53 5.68
CA ILE A 93 -2.40 -10.46 5.30
C ILE A 93 -1.75 -11.80 4.96
N LEU A 94 -2.19 -12.86 5.64
CA LEU A 94 -1.62 -14.21 5.48
C LEU A 94 -2.01 -14.86 4.15
N ASN A 95 -1.30 -15.91 3.76
CA ASN A 95 -1.50 -16.61 2.49
C ASN A 95 -2.91 -17.22 2.37
N ASN A 96 -3.43 -17.27 1.13
CA ASN A 96 -4.65 -17.99 0.72
C ASN A 96 -5.93 -17.57 1.46
N VAL A 97 -6.09 -16.28 1.75
CA VAL A 97 -7.31 -15.71 2.34
C VAL A 97 -7.95 -14.69 1.41
N ILE A 98 -9.17 -14.28 1.78
CA ILE A 98 -9.94 -13.21 1.15
C ILE A 98 -10.12 -12.10 2.18
#